data_AF-A0A2A4U683-F1
#
_entry.id   AF-A0A2A4U683-F1
#
_cell.length_a   1.000
_cell.length_b   1.000
_cell.length_c   1.000
_cell.angle_alpha   90.00
_cell.angle_beta   90.00
_cell.angle_gamma   90.00
#
_symmetry.space_group_name_H-M   'P 1'
#
loop_
_entity.id
_entity.type
_entity.pdbx_description
1 polymer ?
#
loop_
_entity_poly.entity_id
_entity_poly.type
_entity_poly.pdbx_seq_one_letter_code
_entity_poly.pdbx_strand_id
1 'polypeptide(L)'
;MELHFTVWQFVRLMVHGETHPNPLFEPWADIWHSLDADLTALAESDGNAYSDMMMNQDVVMQDATPAQARAAAAALKQVMDELDAEIPKAEDGSDPQLSLKFERRELRQLTRKFNQQAKTDTAS
;
A
#
# COMPACT_ATOMS: atom_id res chain seq x y z
N MET A 1 1.08 -0.34 -17.97
CA MET A 1 1.93 0.61 -17.21
C MET A 1 2.61 -0.07 -16.02
N GLU A 2 3.55 0.59 -15.36
CA GLU A 2 4.12 0.13 -14.09
C GLU A 2 3.52 0.88 -12.89
N LEU A 3 3.09 0.15 -11.86
CA LEU A 3 2.70 0.71 -10.57
C LEU A 3 3.77 0.38 -9.54
N HIS A 4 4.32 1.41 -8.91
CA HIS A 4 5.39 1.30 -7.92
C HIS A 4 4.82 1.63 -6.55
N PHE A 5 5.04 0.74 -5.59
CA PHE A 5 4.66 0.87 -4.19
C PHE A 5 5.92 0.70 -3.34
N THR A 6 6.09 1.48 -2.26
CA THR A 6 6.98 0.99 -1.20
C THR A 6 6.34 -0.26 -0.58
N VAL A 7 7.14 -1.18 -0.04
CA VAL A 7 6.63 -2.44 0.55
C VAL A 7 5.52 -2.17 1.56
N TRP A 8 5.69 -1.23 2.49
CA TRP A 8 4.64 -0.91 3.48
C TRP A 8 3.32 -0.43 2.85
N GLN A 9 3.38 0.30 1.73
CA GLN A 9 2.17 0.76 1.01
C GLN A 9 1.44 -0.41 0.37
N PHE A 10 2.19 -1.35 -0.20
CA PHE A 10 1.65 -2.56 -0.80
C PHE A 10 1.03 -3.48 0.27
N VAL A 11 1.71 -3.68 1.40
CA VAL A 11 1.19 -4.44 2.55
C VAL A 11 -0.13 -3.85 3.04
N ARG A 12 -0.22 -2.52 3.25
CA ARG A 12 -1.47 -1.86 3.64
C ARG A 12 -2.62 -2.15 2.68
N LEU A 13 -2.35 -2.14 1.37
CA LEU A 13 -3.35 -2.44 0.35
C LEU A 13 -3.80 -3.91 0.40
N MET A 14 -2.86 -4.85 0.53
CA MET A 14 -3.17 -6.27 0.50
C MET A 14 -3.89 -6.75 1.76
N VAL A 15 -3.44 -6.32 2.95
CA VAL A 15 -4.11 -6.59 4.23
C VAL A 15 -5.54 -6.02 4.24
N HIS A 16 -5.74 -4.82 3.69
CA HIS A 16 -7.10 -4.29 3.48
C HIS A 16 -7.93 -5.22 2.59
N GLY A 17 -7.33 -5.74 1.53
CA GLY A 17 -7.96 -6.66 0.59
C GLY A 17 -8.39 -8.01 1.17
N GLU A 18 -7.73 -8.48 2.23
CA GLU A 18 -8.11 -9.73 2.92
C GLU A 18 -9.47 -9.61 3.61
N THR A 19 -9.82 -8.42 4.08
CA THR A 19 -11.09 -8.14 4.78
C THR A 19 -12.11 -7.45 3.89
N HIS A 20 -11.66 -6.77 2.83
CA HIS A 20 -12.49 -6.04 1.88
C HIS A 20 -12.23 -6.55 0.46
N PRO A 21 -13.16 -7.34 -0.11
CA PRO A 21 -13.02 -7.86 -1.46
C PRO A 21 -12.71 -6.74 -2.46
N ASN A 22 -11.59 -6.87 -3.16
CA ASN A 22 -11.18 -5.96 -4.22
C ASN A 22 -10.61 -6.77 -5.40
N PRO A 23 -10.69 -6.25 -6.64
CA PRO A 23 -10.35 -7.00 -7.84
C PRO A 23 -8.83 -7.21 -8.04
N LEU A 24 -8.00 -6.71 -7.13
CA LEU A 24 -6.54 -6.83 -7.19
C LEU A 24 -6.02 -8.02 -6.39
N PHE A 25 -6.78 -8.48 -5.40
CA PHE A 25 -6.28 -9.43 -4.41
C PHE A 25 -5.85 -10.75 -5.06
N GLU A 26 -6.73 -11.35 -5.86
CA GLU A 26 -6.45 -12.62 -6.53
C GLU A 26 -5.37 -12.49 -7.63
N PRO A 27 -5.41 -11.50 -8.54
CA PRO A 27 -4.33 -11.31 -9.52
C PRO A 27 -2.94 -11.04 -8.94
N TRP A 28 -2.86 -10.50 -7.73
CA TRP A 28 -1.60 -10.14 -7.07
C TRP A 28 -1.24 -11.08 -5.90
N ALA A 29 -1.99 -12.18 -5.74
CA ALA A 29 -1.86 -13.11 -4.61
C ALA A 29 -0.47 -13.73 -4.54
N ASP A 30 0.12 -14.14 -5.67
CA ASP A 30 1.43 -14.77 -5.68
C ASP A 30 2.53 -13.82 -5.17
N ILE A 31 2.49 -12.55 -5.59
CA ILE A 31 3.42 -11.51 -5.13
C ILE A 31 3.19 -11.25 -3.64
N TRP A 32 1.92 -11.16 -3.23
CA TRP A 32 1.56 -10.93 -1.84
C TRP A 32 2.03 -12.04 -0.91
N HIS A 33 1.71 -13.30 -1.20
CA HIS A 33 2.07 -14.43 -0.35
C HIS A 33 3.58 -14.62 -0.24
N SER A 34 4.33 -14.40 -1.33
CA SER A 34 5.79 -14.46 -1.28
C SER A 34 6.36 -13.37 -0.37
N LEU A 35 5.89 -12.13 -0.53
CA LEU A 35 6.33 -11.01 0.28
C LEU A 35 5.95 -11.16 1.75
N ASP A 36 4.73 -11.61 2.04
CA ASP A 36 4.23 -11.83 3.40
C ASP A 36 5.04 -12.92 4.13
N ALA A 37 5.42 -13.99 3.42
CA ALA A 37 6.30 -15.02 3.95
C ALA A 37 7.70 -14.47 4.29
N ASP A 38 8.29 -13.68 3.40
CA ASP A 38 9.60 -13.05 3.63
C ASP A 38 9.56 -12.07 4.82
N LEU A 39 8.53 -11.23 4.89
CA LEU A 39 8.31 -10.29 5.98
C LEU A 39 8.09 -11.01 7.31
N THR A 40 7.33 -12.11 7.32
CA THR A 40 7.10 -12.93 8.52
C THR A 40 8.41 -13.52 9.02
N ALA A 41 9.22 -14.10 8.13
CA ALA A 41 10.53 -14.65 8.50
C ALA A 41 11.47 -13.58 9.06
N LEU A 42 11.50 -12.38 8.46
CA LEU A 42 12.31 -11.27 8.94
C LEU A 42 11.81 -10.72 10.27
N ALA A 43 10.49 -10.62 10.49
CA ALA A 43 9.93 -10.14 11.74
C ALA A 43 10.36 -11.02 12.95
N GLU A 44 10.53 -12.33 12.73
CA GLU A 44 10.97 -13.28 13.77
C GLU A 44 12.50 -13.28 13.98
N SER A 45 13.27 -12.98 12.93
CA SER A 45 14.72 -13.21 12.93
C SER A 45 15.58 -11.94 12.94
N ASP A 46 15.14 -10.87 12.26
CA ASP A 46 15.89 -9.61 12.10
C ASP A 46 14.95 -8.40 11.91
N GLY A 47 14.64 -7.72 13.01
CA GLY A 47 13.79 -6.54 13.00
C GLY A 47 14.37 -5.33 12.24
N ASN A 48 15.69 -5.25 12.06
CA ASN A 48 16.31 -4.17 11.28
C ASN A 48 16.12 -4.44 9.79
N ALA A 49 16.38 -5.67 9.33
CA ALA A 49 16.14 -6.06 7.95
C ALA A 49 14.65 -6.00 7.58
N TYR A 50 13.75 -6.39 8.50
CA TYR A 50 12.31 -6.18 8.35
C TYR A 50 11.96 -4.71 8.12
N SER A 51 12.49 -3.82 8.98
CA SER A 51 12.23 -2.38 8.89
C SER A 51 12.78 -1.77 7.60
N ASP A 52 13.98 -2.19 7.18
CA ASP A 52 14.59 -1.78 5.93
C ASP A 52 13.76 -2.23 4.72
N MET A 53 13.31 -3.48 4.70
CA MET A 53 12.45 -4.01 3.65
C MET A 53 11.14 -3.21 3.55
N MET A 54 10.47 -2.98 4.68
CA MET A 54 9.22 -2.21 4.74
C MET A 54 9.37 -0.79 4.21
N MET A 55 10.47 -0.11 4.51
CA MET A 55 10.64 1.32 4.27
C MET A 55 11.39 1.68 2.99
N ASN A 56 12.33 0.84 2.55
CA ASN A 56 13.30 1.20 1.50
C ASN A 56 13.22 0.33 0.25
N GLN A 57 12.40 -0.73 0.25
CA GLN A 57 12.18 -1.55 -0.94
C GLN A 57 10.83 -1.26 -1.58
N ASP A 58 10.78 -1.48 -2.90
CA ASP A 58 9.60 -1.27 -3.72
C ASP A 58 9.04 -2.59 -4.26
N VAL A 59 7.72 -2.69 -4.29
CA VAL A 59 6.97 -3.67 -5.06
C VAL A 59 6.54 -3.01 -6.38
N VAL A 60 6.92 -3.62 -7.50
CA VAL A 60 6.60 -3.12 -8.83
C VAL A 60 5.63 -4.07 -9.53
N MET A 61 4.40 -3.58 -9.77
CA MET A 61 3.43 -4.28 -10.60
C MET A 61 3.69 -3.96 -12.06
N GLN A 62 4.30 -4.93 -12.75
CA GLN A 62 4.52 -4.88 -14.19
C GLN A 62 3.20 -5.07 -14.93
N ASP A 63 3.08 -4.43 -16.10
CA ASP A 63 1.93 -4.55 -17.02
C ASP A 63 0.55 -4.31 -16.39
N ALA A 64 0.49 -3.47 -15.36
CA ALA A 64 -0.76 -3.07 -14.75
C ALA A 64 -1.66 -2.33 -15.76
N THR A 65 -2.95 -2.65 -15.72
CA THR A 65 -3.98 -2.01 -16.54
C THR A 65 -4.49 -0.72 -15.89
N PRO A 66 -5.09 0.21 -16.67
CA PRO A 66 -5.75 1.39 -16.11
C PRO A 66 -6.86 1.05 -15.10
N ALA A 67 -7.53 -0.09 -15.27
CA ALA A 67 -8.53 -0.58 -14.34
C ALA A 67 -7.91 -0.98 -13.00
N GLN A 68 -6.79 -1.71 -13.01
CA GLN A 68 -6.07 -2.08 -11.79
C GLN A 68 -5.51 -0.86 -11.07
N ALA A 69 -4.95 0.12 -11.79
CA ALA A 69 -4.47 1.36 -11.19
C ALA A 69 -5.58 2.15 -10.48
N ARG A 70 -6.79 2.22 -11.09
CA ARG A 70 -7.96 2.85 -10.46
C ARG A 70 -8.47 2.06 -9.25
N ALA A 71 -8.51 0.74 -9.35
CA ALA A 71 -8.88 -0.13 -8.23
C ALA A 71 -7.92 0.02 -7.05
N ALA A 72 -6.61 0.11 -7.31
CA ALA A 72 -5.60 0.31 -6.28
C ALA A 72 -5.78 1.68 -5.62
N ALA A 73 -5.99 2.73 -6.41
CA ALA A 73 -6.25 4.06 -5.88
C ALA A 73 -7.55 4.12 -5.04
N ALA A 74 -8.59 3.37 -5.43
CA ALA A 74 -9.85 3.30 -4.69
C ALA A 74 -9.70 2.56 -3.36
N ALA A 75 -9.03 1.40 -3.36
CA ALA A 75 -8.76 0.63 -2.14
C ALA A 75 -7.85 1.41 -1.18
N LEU A 76 -6.77 2.02 -1.68
CA LEU A 76 -5.92 2.90 -0.86
C LEU A 76 -6.66 4.10 -0.29
N LYS A 77 -7.70 4.60 -0.98
CA LYS A 77 -8.57 5.64 -0.41
C LYS A 77 -9.35 5.11 0.80
N GLN A 78 -9.87 3.88 0.74
CA GLN A 78 -10.55 3.26 1.89
C GLN A 78 -9.61 3.09 3.07
N VAL A 79 -8.37 2.62 2.82
CA VAL A 79 -7.33 2.55 3.86
C VAL A 79 -7.06 3.93 4.48
N MET A 80 -6.96 5.00 3.66
CA MET A 80 -6.82 6.36 4.20
C MET A 80 -8.03 6.80 5.03
N ASP A 81 -9.25 6.41 4.66
CA ASP A 81 -10.46 6.72 5.42
C ASP A 81 -10.42 6.02 6.80
N GLU A 82 -9.86 4.80 6.89
CA GLU A 82 -9.61 4.10 8.16
C GLU A 82 -8.53 4.79 9.00
N LEU A 83 -7.40 5.18 8.39
CA LEU A 83 -6.35 5.94 9.08
C LEU A 83 -6.88 7.27 9.62
N ASP A 84 -7.70 7.99 8.84
CA ASP A 84 -8.33 9.24 9.26
C ASP A 84 -9.27 9.03 10.47
N ALA A 85 -9.84 7.84 10.65
CA ALA A 85 -10.63 7.47 11.83
C ALA A 85 -9.79 7.08 13.06
N GLU A 86 -8.57 6.56 12.87
CA GLU A 86 -7.65 6.17 13.95
C GLU A 86 -6.80 7.33 14.49
N ILE A 87 -6.36 8.26 13.62
CA ILE A 87 -5.55 9.44 14.00
C ILE A 87 -6.10 10.21 15.22
N PRO A 88 -7.41 10.54 15.33
CA PRO A 88 -7.93 11.28 16.48
C PRO A 88 -8.00 10.46 17.78
N LYS A 89 -7.89 9.12 17.70
CA LYS A 89 -7.87 8.24 18.87
C LYS A 89 -6.49 8.17 19.52
N ALA A 90 -5.43 8.50 18.77
CA ALA A 90 -4.08 8.59 19.30
C ALA A 90 -3.86 9.92 20.04
N GLU A 91 -3.03 9.88 21.09
CA GLU A 91 -2.67 11.09 21.84
C GLU A 91 -2.01 12.13 20.93
N ASP A 92 -2.38 13.40 21.10
CA ASP A 92 -1.92 14.48 20.22
C ASP A 92 -0.40 14.67 20.30
N GLY A 93 0.25 14.61 19.15
CA GLY A 93 1.71 14.71 19.05
C GLY A 93 2.48 13.43 19.41
N SER A 94 1.81 12.33 19.72
CA SER A 94 2.46 11.04 19.98
C SER A 94 3.04 10.42 18.70
N ASP A 95 4.10 9.60 18.85
CA ASP A 95 4.74 8.90 17.73
C ASP A 95 3.75 8.08 16.88
N PRO A 96 2.79 7.33 17.45
CA PRO A 96 1.76 6.65 16.66
C PRO A 96 0.93 7.61 15.82
N GLN A 97 0.52 8.76 16.39
CA GLN A 97 -0.26 9.74 15.65
C GLN A 97 0.53 10.35 14.48
N LEU A 98 1.81 10.65 14.70
CA LEU A 98 2.71 11.16 13.66
C LEU A 98 2.94 10.12 12.56
N SER A 99 3.10 8.84 12.92
CA SER A 99 3.21 7.73 11.97
C SER A 99 1.97 7.60 11.10
N LEU A 100 0.78 7.58 11.68
CA LEU A 100 -0.48 7.48 10.93
C LEU A 100 -0.68 8.68 9.99
N LYS A 101 -0.35 9.90 10.44
CA LYS A 101 -0.40 11.12 9.61
C LYS A 101 0.59 11.03 8.44
N PHE A 102 1.79 10.48 8.66
CA PHE A 102 2.78 10.24 7.62
C PHE A 102 2.26 9.24 6.59
N GLU A 103 1.83 8.05 7.03
CA GLU A 103 1.31 6.99 6.15
C GLU A 103 0.17 7.52 5.28
N ARG A 104 -0.81 8.20 5.90
CA ARG A 104 -1.94 8.80 5.20
C ARG A 104 -1.51 9.80 4.14
N ARG A 105 -0.48 10.61 4.40
CA ARG A 105 0.06 11.57 3.42
C ARG A 105 0.70 10.85 2.23
N GLU A 106 1.50 9.82 2.47
CA GLU A 106 2.17 9.06 1.41
C GLU A 106 1.17 8.30 0.54
N LEU A 107 0.17 7.64 1.15
CA LEU A 107 -0.91 6.99 0.41
C LEU A 107 -1.69 7.99 -0.46
N ARG A 108 -1.90 9.22 0.01
CA ARG A 108 -2.53 10.28 -0.78
C ARG A 108 -1.70 10.67 -2.01
N GLN A 109 -0.38 10.67 -1.91
CA GLN A 109 0.49 10.94 -3.05
C GLN A 109 0.43 9.80 -4.05
N LEU A 110 0.46 8.55 -3.56
CA LEU A 110 0.39 7.35 -4.38
C LEU A 110 -0.92 7.25 -5.16
N THR A 111 -2.07 7.46 -4.50
CA THR A 111 -3.39 7.44 -5.16
C THR A 111 -3.52 8.48 -6.27
N ARG A 112 -2.91 9.67 -6.12
CA ARG A 112 -2.87 10.69 -7.17
C ARG A 112 -2.03 10.24 -8.36
N LYS A 113 -0.86 9.65 -8.10
CA LYS A 113 0.05 9.11 -9.12
C LYS A 113 -0.67 8.04 -9.96
N PHE A 114 -1.28 7.05 -9.33
CA PHE A 114 -1.99 5.97 -10.03
C PHE A 114 -3.16 6.48 -10.87
N ASN A 115 -3.95 7.41 -10.34
CA ASN A 115 -5.04 8.03 -11.09
C ASN A 115 -4.54 8.83 -12.29
N GLN A 116 -3.38 9.49 -12.18
CA GLN A 116 -2.76 10.19 -13.30
C GLN A 116 -2.26 9.21 -14.37
N GLN A 117 -1.53 8.16 -13.98
CA GLN A 117 -1.04 7.13 -14.89
C GLN A 117 -2.20 6.45 -15.64
N ALA A 118 -3.27 6.07 -14.93
CA ALA A 118 -4.46 5.48 -15.53
C ALA A 118 -5.16 6.38 -16.56
N LYS A 119 -5.09 7.71 -16.40
CA LYS A 119 -5.65 8.66 -17.37
C LYS A 119 -4.79 8.75 -18.62
N THR A 120 -3.47 8.83 -18.48
CA THR A 120 -2.54 8.97 -19.61
C THR A 120 -2.53 7.72 -20.49
N ASP A 121 -2.59 6.52 -19.90
CA ASP A 121 -2.58 5.25 -20.64
C ASP A 121 -3.89 4.99 -21.40
N THR A 122 -5.00 5.63 -21.02
CA THR A 122 -6.28 5.53 -21.77
C THR A 122 -6.32 6.51 -22.96
N ALA A 123 -5.42 7.50 -23.00
CA ALA A 123 -5.35 8.52 -24.04
C ALA A 123 -4.31 8.23 -25.13
N SER A 124 -3.56 7.14 -24.99
CA SER A 124 -2.56 6.64 -25.96
C SER A 124 -3.14 5.49 -26.76
#